data_AF-A0A7R9JKS1-F1
#
_entry.id   AF-A0A7R9JKS1-F1
#
_cell.length_a   1.000
_cell.length_b   1.000
_cell.length_c   1.000
_cell.angle_alpha   90.00
_cell.angle_beta   90.00
_cell.angle_gamma   90.00
#
_symmetry.space_group_name_H-M   'P 1'
#
loop_
_entity.id
_entity.type
_entity.pdbx_description
1 polymer ?
#
loop_
_entity_poly.entity_id
_entity_poly.type
_entity_poly.pdbx_seq_one_letter_code
_entity_poly.pdbx_strand_id
1 'polypeptide(L)'
;VRDCRTEPVLFRGLTLTWAGYDDTVGGVERVVPSHCGQRVCPPGYGGPKCQQLQVDKVTPRVEHCPGDLWVIAKNGSAIVSWDEPLFSDNVNVVRVEEKNGHRPGQMLLWGDYTIAYVAYDEAGNTATC
;
A
#
# COMPACT_ATOMS: atom_id res chain seq x y z
N VAL A 1 -16.82 14.17 8.87
CA VAL A 1 -16.77 15.29 7.88
C VAL A 1 -17.64 14.84 6.72
N ARG A 2 -18.76 15.51 6.48
CA ARG A 2 -19.70 15.14 5.41
C ARG A 2 -19.08 15.49 4.07
N ASP A 3 -19.11 14.55 3.15
CA ASP A 3 -18.69 14.74 1.77
C ASP A 3 -19.75 15.60 1.05
N CYS A 4 -19.35 16.42 0.08
CA CYS A 4 -20.25 17.28 -0.72
C CYS A 4 -21.35 16.48 -1.43
N ARG A 5 -21.17 15.15 -1.58
CA ARG A 5 -22.16 14.20 -2.10
C ARG A 5 -23.11 13.60 -1.06
N THR A 6 -22.79 13.73 0.23
CA THR A 6 -23.58 13.16 1.34
C THR A 6 -24.46 14.21 2.03
N GLU A 7 -24.38 15.48 1.62
CA GLU A 7 -25.29 16.48 2.15
C GLU A 7 -26.70 16.21 1.59
N PRO A 8 -27.74 16.12 2.45
CA PRO A 8 -29.09 15.92 1.98
C PRO A 8 -29.44 17.04 1.01
N VAL A 9 -29.86 16.65 -0.20
CA VAL A 9 -30.44 17.58 -1.15
C VAL A 9 -31.70 18.15 -0.49
N LEU A 10 -31.60 19.36 0.06
CA LEU A 10 -32.71 19.99 0.78
C LEU A 10 -33.96 20.09 -0.09
N PHE A 11 -33.81 20.21 -1.42
CA PHE A 11 -34.90 20.05 -2.39
C PHE A 11 -34.43 19.47 -3.74
N ARG A 12 -34.95 18.30 -4.15
CA ARG A 12 -34.69 17.74 -5.49
C ARG A 12 -35.49 18.50 -6.55
N GLY A 13 -34.81 19.04 -7.55
CA GLY A 13 -35.44 19.66 -8.72
C GLY A 13 -35.99 21.07 -8.49
N LEU A 14 -35.71 21.70 -7.34
CA LEU A 14 -36.22 23.03 -7.04
C LEU A 14 -35.25 24.07 -7.60
N THR A 15 -35.55 24.52 -8.82
CA THR A 15 -35.07 25.82 -9.29
C THR A 15 -35.73 26.84 -8.37
N LEU A 16 -35.00 27.34 -7.38
CA LEU A 16 -35.45 28.51 -6.62
C LEU A 16 -35.50 29.66 -7.61
N THR A 17 -36.68 29.88 -8.21
CA THR A 17 -37.01 31.21 -8.73
C THR A 17 -36.95 32.10 -7.52
N TRP A 18 -36.05 33.08 -7.55
CA TRP A 18 -35.86 34.09 -6.52
C TRP A 18 -37.19 34.78 -6.21
N ALA A 19 -37.98 34.20 -5.29
CA ALA A 19 -39.19 34.79 -4.78
C ALA A 19 -38.81 35.47 -3.47
N GLY A 20 -38.63 36.79 -3.52
CA GLY A 20 -38.42 37.63 -2.33
C GLY A 20 -37.14 38.45 -2.29
N TYR A 21 -36.47 38.70 -3.41
CA TYR A 21 -35.50 39.80 -3.49
C TYR A 21 -35.88 40.72 -4.63
N ASP A 22 -36.08 41.98 -4.27
CA ASP A 22 -36.73 42.98 -5.10
C ASP A 22 -35.69 43.89 -5.79
N ASP A 23 -34.43 43.79 -5.34
CA ASP A 23 -33.34 44.63 -5.79
C ASP A 23 -32.12 43.78 -6.17
N THR A 24 -31.74 43.84 -7.45
CA THR A 24 -30.54 43.20 -7.98
C THR A 24 -29.69 44.27 -8.67
N VAL A 25 -28.58 44.65 -8.04
CA VAL A 25 -27.64 45.64 -8.58
C VAL A 25 -26.45 44.92 -9.19
N GLY A 26 -26.35 44.95 -10.52
CA GLY A 26 -25.26 44.32 -11.28
C GLY A 26 -25.62 42.96 -11.89
N GLY A 27 -24.83 42.54 -12.90
CA GLY A 27 -24.97 41.21 -13.49
C GLY A 27 -24.53 40.15 -12.49
N VAL A 28 -25.48 39.36 -11.99
CA VAL A 28 -25.17 38.25 -11.08
C VAL A 28 -24.81 37.03 -11.94
N GLU A 29 -23.52 36.77 -12.12
CA GLU A 29 -23.08 35.53 -12.76
C GLU A 29 -23.24 34.35 -11.79
N ARG A 30 -24.01 33.36 -12.25
CA ARG A 30 -24.22 32.11 -11.54
C ARG A 30 -23.05 31.17 -11.82
N VAL A 31 -22.07 31.11 -10.93
CA VAL A 31 -20.99 30.11 -11.03
C VAL A 31 -21.46 28.81 -10.37
N VAL A 32 -21.83 27.81 -11.18
CA VAL A 32 -22.08 26.42 -10.74
C VAL A 32 -21.56 25.41 -11.75
N PRO A 33 -21.09 24.22 -11.30
CA PRO A 33 -20.71 23.84 -9.94
C PRO A 33 -19.18 23.92 -9.74
N SER A 34 -18.76 24.17 -8.51
CA SER A 34 -17.40 23.85 -8.08
C SER A 34 -17.13 22.37 -8.41
N HIS A 35 -16.05 22.08 -9.13
CA HIS A 35 -15.53 20.73 -9.21
C HIS A 35 -15.22 20.29 -7.78
N CYS A 36 -16.09 19.47 -7.19
CA CYS A 36 -15.81 18.95 -5.86
C CYS A 36 -14.58 18.06 -6.01
N GLY A 37 -13.43 18.56 -5.57
CA GLY A 37 -12.18 17.84 -5.58
C GLY A 37 -12.35 16.61 -4.72
N GLN A 38 -12.50 15.45 -5.35
CA GLN A 38 -12.45 14.19 -4.64
C GLN A 38 -11.07 14.11 -4.00
N ARG A 39 -11.01 13.93 -2.67
CA ARG A 39 -9.73 13.65 -2.01
C ARG A 39 -9.22 12.33 -2.56
N VAL A 40 -8.14 12.39 -3.33
CA VAL A 40 -7.43 11.20 -3.79
C VAL A 40 -6.62 10.71 -2.59
N CYS A 41 -7.12 9.68 -1.93
CA CYS A 41 -6.37 9.01 -0.87
C CYS A 41 -5.21 8.20 -1.48
N PRO A 42 -4.13 7.95 -0.72
CA PRO A 42 -3.10 7.00 -1.12
C PRO A 42 -3.71 5.62 -1.45
N PRO A 43 -3.08 4.83 -2.33
CA PRO A 43 -3.55 3.49 -2.66
C PRO A 43 -3.83 2.67 -1.40
N GLY A 44 -5.07 2.21 -1.27
CA GLY A 44 -5.51 1.35 -0.15
C GLY A 44 -6.07 2.06 1.09
N TYR A 45 -5.97 3.39 1.13
CA TYR A 45 -6.55 4.21 2.19
C TYR A 45 -7.91 4.78 1.79
N GLY A 46 -8.83 4.81 2.74
CA GLY A 46 -10.18 5.33 2.63
C GLY A 46 -10.64 6.06 3.90
N GLY A 47 -11.93 6.33 3.98
CA GLY A 47 -12.56 7.02 5.11
C GLY A 47 -12.47 8.56 5.06
N PRO A 48 -13.12 9.26 6.00
CA PRO A 48 -13.33 10.71 5.96
C PRO A 48 -12.03 11.54 6.11
N LYS A 49 -10.92 10.91 6.49
CA LYS A 49 -9.60 11.53 6.63
C LYS A 49 -8.50 10.84 5.80
N CYS A 50 -8.83 9.88 4.92
CA CYS A 50 -7.84 9.02 4.24
C CYS A 50 -6.87 8.31 5.22
N GLN A 51 -7.32 8.04 6.44
CA GLN A 51 -6.52 7.39 7.49
C GLN A 51 -6.96 5.94 7.74
N GLN A 52 -8.06 5.51 7.12
CA GLN A 52 -8.61 4.19 7.34
C GLN A 52 -8.17 3.27 6.21
N LEU A 53 -7.25 2.36 6.50
CA LEU A 53 -6.87 1.33 5.56
C LEU A 53 -8.06 0.40 5.30
N GLN A 54 -8.55 0.32 4.07
CA GLN A 54 -9.64 -0.59 3.68
C GLN A 54 -9.13 -1.84 2.99
N VAL A 55 -8.13 -1.70 2.12
CA VAL A 55 -7.50 -2.80 1.37
C VAL A 55 -6.07 -2.35 1.10
N ASP A 56 -5.06 -3.05 1.59
CA ASP A 56 -3.70 -2.65 1.28
C ASP A 56 -3.35 -2.91 -0.19
N LYS A 57 -2.66 -1.96 -0.80
CA LYS A 57 -2.18 -2.04 -2.20
C LYS A 57 -0.70 -1.71 -2.30
N VAL A 58 -0.05 -1.50 -1.18
CA VAL A 58 1.37 -1.22 -1.11
C VAL A 58 2.07 -2.56 -0.88
N THR A 59 3.13 -2.81 -1.65
CA THR A 59 3.94 -4.01 -1.48
C THR A 59 4.86 -3.84 -0.26
N PRO A 60 5.18 -4.94 0.46
CA PRO A 60 6.18 -4.90 1.52
C PRO A 60 7.50 -4.31 1.04
N ARG A 61 8.16 -3.59 1.92
CA ARG A 61 9.50 -3.04 1.70
C ARG A 61 10.55 -3.98 2.27
N VAL A 62 11.66 -4.10 1.56
CA VAL A 62 12.83 -4.84 2.01
C VAL A 62 13.71 -3.90 2.82
N GLU A 63 13.76 -4.08 4.14
CA GLU A 63 14.63 -3.30 5.03
C GLU A 63 16.06 -3.84 5.04
N HIS A 64 16.17 -5.16 5.03
CA HIS A 64 17.46 -5.84 5.02
C HIS A 64 17.40 -7.05 4.09
N CYS A 65 18.33 -7.10 3.14
CA CYS A 65 18.53 -8.22 2.23
C CYS A 65 20.01 -8.61 2.28
N PRO A 66 20.36 -9.82 2.76
CA PRO A 66 21.73 -10.28 2.70
C PRO A 66 22.19 -10.37 1.24
N GLY A 67 23.41 -9.91 0.97
CA GLY A 67 24.02 -10.02 -0.35
C GLY A 67 24.63 -11.40 -0.60
N ASP A 68 25.40 -11.49 -1.69
CA ASP A 68 26.08 -12.74 -2.07
C ASP A 68 27.08 -13.18 -0.98
N LEU A 69 27.04 -14.47 -0.64
CA LEU A 69 27.91 -15.09 0.35
C LEU A 69 28.85 -16.09 -0.30
N TRP A 70 30.14 -16.02 0.03
CA TRP A 70 31.16 -16.95 -0.43
C TRP A 70 31.69 -17.78 0.74
N VAL A 71 31.50 -19.11 0.70
CA VAL A 71 31.97 -20.03 1.74
C VAL A 71 32.96 -21.03 1.16
N ILE A 72 34.09 -21.21 1.84
CA ILE A 72 35.12 -22.17 1.44
C ILE A 72 34.89 -23.49 2.17
N ALA A 73 34.50 -24.52 1.41
CA ALA A 73 34.29 -25.87 1.92
C ALA A 73 35.56 -26.74 1.73
N LYS A 74 36.11 -27.27 2.83
CA LYS A 74 37.34 -28.09 2.82
C LYS A 74 37.13 -29.55 2.39
N ASN A 75 35.97 -30.14 2.71
CA ASN A 75 35.67 -31.57 2.53
C ASN A 75 34.47 -31.81 1.59
N GLY A 76 34.30 -31.02 0.53
CA GLY A 76 33.15 -31.19 -0.39
C GLY A 76 31.83 -30.60 0.10
N SER A 77 31.72 -30.26 1.39
CA SER A 77 30.58 -29.60 2.00
C SER A 77 31.01 -28.58 3.06
N ALA A 78 30.12 -27.62 3.34
CA ALA A 78 30.23 -26.69 4.45
C ALA A 78 28.85 -26.41 5.06
N ILE A 79 28.84 -26.05 6.34
CA ILE A 79 27.66 -25.48 6.99
C ILE A 79 27.62 -24.00 6.62
N VAL A 80 26.52 -23.57 6.02
CA VAL A 80 26.34 -22.20 5.55
C VAL A 80 25.19 -21.56 6.34
N SER A 81 25.48 -20.45 7.03
CA SER A 81 24.48 -19.63 7.71
C SER A 81 24.54 -18.21 7.17
N TRP A 82 23.36 -17.63 6.91
CA TRP A 82 23.18 -16.24 6.53
C TRP A 82 22.11 -15.63 7.43
N ASP A 83 22.10 -14.30 7.51
CA ASP A 83 21.06 -13.58 8.24
C ASP A 83 19.76 -13.57 7.41
N GLU A 84 18.63 -13.83 8.05
CA GLU A 84 17.34 -13.83 7.36
C GLU A 84 16.93 -12.39 6.98
N PRO A 85 16.34 -12.18 5.78
CA PRO A 85 15.93 -10.86 5.35
C PRO A 85 14.81 -10.27 6.23
N LEU A 86 14.84 -8.96 6.39
CA LEU A 86 13.84 -8.21 7.14
C LEU A 86 12.94 -7.44 6.17
N PHE A 87 11.63 -7.61 6.36
CA PHE A 87 10.61 -6.93 5.59
C PHE A 87 9.77 -6.04 6.52
N SER A 88 9.42 -4.85 6.05
CA SER A 88 8.51 -3.93 6.73
C SER A 88 7.36 -3.59 5.79
N ASP A 89 6.19 -3.31 6.35
CA ASP A 89 5.02 -2.91 5.58
C ASP A 89 4.21 -1.84 6.31
N ASN A 90 3.37 -1.08 5.59
CA ASN A 90 2.51 -0.06 6.20
C ASN A 90 1.40 -0.64 7.08
N VAL A 91 1.03 -1.91 6.86
CA VAL A 91 0.01 -2.61 7.64
C VAL A 91 0.69 -3.67 8.47
N ASN A 92 1.08 -4.77 7.82
CA ASN A 92 1.76 -5.88 8.44
C ASN A 92 2.23 -6.90 7.40
N VAL A 93 3.36 -7.54 7.67
CA VAL A 93 3.81 -8.72 6.92
C VAL A 93 3.26 -9.96 7.62
N VAL A 94 2.52 -10.80 6.88
CA VAL A 94 1.85 -11.98 7.45
C VAL A 94 2.77 -13.19 7.45
N ARG A 95 3.59 -13.35 6.42
CA ARG A 95 4.51 -14.49 6.29
C ARG A 95 5.71 -14.14 5.44
N VAL A 96 6.82 -14.78 5.75
CA VAL A 96 8.05 -14.76 4.97
C VAL A 96 8.44 -16.22 4.73
N GLU A 97 8.58 -16.60 3.46
CA GLU A 97 8.89 -17.97 3.06
C GLU A 97 10.09 -17.97 2.12
N GLU A 98 11.00 -18.93 2.29
CA GLU A 98 12.10 -19.16 1.37
C GLU A 98 11.64 -20.10 0.24
N LYS A 99 11.99 -19.78 -1.01
CA LYS A 99 11.46 -20.39 -2.22
C LYS A 99 12.06 -21.76 -2.55
N ASN A 100 13.33 -21.98 -2.23
CA ASN A 100 14.10 -23.16 -2.65
C ASN A 100 14.25 -24.24 -1.55
N GLY A 101 13.63 -24.04 -0.39
CA GLY A 101 13.71 -24.90 0.79
C GLY A 101 15.01 -24.80 1.59
N HIS A 102 15.83 -23.78 1.35
CA HIS A 102 17.11 -23.58 2.00
C HIS A 102 16.95 -22.91 3.37
N ARG A 103 17.69 -23.43 4.37
CA ARG A 103 17.65 -22.90 5.74
C ARG A 103 19.04 -22.46 6.20
N PRO A 104 19.13 -21.37 6.97
CA PRO A 104 20.39 -20.96 7.57
C PRO A 104 20.90 -22.06 8.51
N GLY A 105 22.20 -22.35 8.44
CA GLY A 105 22.84 -23.41 9.22
C GLY A 105 22.70 -24.81 8.62
N GLN A 106 22.16 -24.95 7.41
CA GLN A 106 22.15 -26.24 6.70
C GLN A 106 23.54 -26.57 6.12
N MET A 107 23.79 -27.86 5.90
CA MET A 107 24.98 -28.32 5.20
C MET A 107 24.73 -28.31 3.70
N LEU A 108 25.51 -27.52 2.97
CA LEU A 108 25.48 -27.42 1.51
C LEU A 108 26.74 -28.08 0.92
N LEU A 109 26.60 -28.69 -0.26
CA LEU A 109 27.71 -29.25 -1.01
C LEU A 109 28.41 -28.15 -1.83
N TRP A 110 29.47 -28.49 -2.53
CA TRP A 110 30.03 -27.59 -3.54
C TRP A 110 29.03 -27.29 -4.64
N GLY A 111 28.78 -26.01 -4.87
CA GLY A 111 27.90 -25.53 -5.92
C GLY A 111 27.48 -24.07 -5.68
N ASP A 112 26.78 -23.52 -6.66
CA ASP A 112 26.05 -22.27 -6.54
C ASP A 112 24.63 -22.55 -6.02
N TYR A 113 24.23 -21.79 -5.01
CA TYR A 113 22.88 -21.87 -4.43
C TYR A 113 22.25 -20.49 -4.51
N THR A 114 21.12 -20.40 -5.21
CA THR A 114 20.29 -19.19 -5.18
C THR A 114 19.36 -19.31 -3.99
N ILE A 115 19.39 -18.35 -3.07
CA ILE A 115 18.47 -18.28 -1.93
C ILE A 115 17.55 -17.11 -2.20
N ALA A 116 16.24 -17.34 -2.15
CA ALA A 116 15.25 -16.31 -2.44
C ALA A 116 14.11 -16.41 -1.44
N TYR A 117 13.83 -15.32 -0.73
CA TYR A 117 12.74 -15.14 0.19
C TYR A 117 11.62 -14.32 -0.43
N VAL A 118 10.40 -14.68 -0.10
CA VAL A 118 9.18 -13.99 -0.51
C VAL A 118 8.41 -13.61 0.75
N ALA A 119 8.20 -12.32 0.94
CA ALA A 119 7.31 -11.80 1.96
C ALA A 119 5.91 -11.59 1.38
N TYR A 120 4.89 -11.93 2.16
CA TYR A 120 3.49 -11.72 1.84
C TYR A 120 2.84 -10.86 2.93
N ASP A 121 2.10 -9.83 2.52
CA ASP A 121 1.27 -9.04 3.42
C ASP A 121 -0.12 -9.69 3.63
N GLU A 122 -1.00 -8.99 4.35
CA GLU A 122 -2.38 -9.41 4.59
C GLU A 122 -3.27 -9.26 3.34
N ALA A 123 -2.94 -8.32 2.45
CA ALA A 123 -3.71 -8.05 1.23
C ALA A 123 -3.33 -8.94 0.03
N GLY A 124 -2.29 -9.77 0.17
CA GLY A 124 -1.74 -10.62 -0.88
C GLY A 124 -0.69 -9.93 -1.77
N ASN A 125 -0.19 -8.74 -1.44
CA ASN A 125 0.97 -8.17 -2.10
C ASN A 125 2.24 -8.91 -1.65
N THR A 126 3.23 -8.94 -2.55
CA THR A 126 4.46 -9.71 -2.34
C THR A 126 5.69 -8.88 -2.64
N ALA A 127 6.77 -9.17 -1.91
CA ALA A 127 8.10 -8.62 -2.14
C ALA A 127 9.14 -9.73 -2.09
N THR A 128 10.16 -9.63 -2.94
CA THR A 128 11.22 -10.64 -3.05
C THR A 128 12.58 -10.04 -2.75
N CYS A 129 13.35 -10.78 -1.96
CA CYS A 129 14.78 -10.68 -1.75
C CYS A 129 15.25 -12.14 -1.83
#